data_AF-A0A8T3RXG6-F1
#
_entry.id   AF-A0A8T3RXG6-F1
#
_cell.length_a   1.000
_cell.length_b   1.000
_cell.length_c   1.000
_cell.angle_alpha   90.00
_cell.angle_beta   90.00
_cell.angle_gamma   90.00
#
_symmetry.space_group_name_H-M   'P 1'
#
loop_
_entity.id
_entity.type
_entity.pdbx_description
1 polymer ?
#
loop_
_entity_poly.entity_id
_entity_poly.type
_entity_poly.pdbx_seq_one_letter_code
_entity_poly.pdbx_strand_id
1 'polypeptide(L)'
;MLVVGLTGGIGSGKSTVAELFAKRGINVIDADIVARELVEPGQAALHDIIDTFGRQVLNAEGRLNRSALREIVFNDSSQRAKLESILHPRIRTAMLEQLENVKSEYCLFVIPLLVDTGYWDMIDKITVVDLEEHSQIERVIARDGVSREQVANILDAQISREERVAAADYIINNEQNSDTLDSQVEHLHQEFLNLTRQKYNTPAPQNANTEEDRVIYEHPLTERIRTFLRLENLFNRADYHLQQNSEWDAHALVHTLVELTNLANRGDLKSEIIKELERQQSAIARNRTTPHIERSQVEKILIDQQLLLKNLLENREQLGQHMKTDGFFSTLRQRLSIPGGACEFDLPAYAHWLRLNGDQRRKIAEPWLTPFKTAIDAISLCLNVIRQSTPAQAKIAGCGFFEESLQSHQDTQLLRVFVPKTLSCYPAISAGRHRFSIRFLQATATDLHSGQSDRDIRFQLALCGF
;
A
#
# COMPACT_ATOMS: atom_id res chain seq x y z
N MET A 1 -1.22 -11.86 0.42
CA MET A 1 -1.63 -12.58 1.64
C MET A 1 -1.66 -11.60 2.81
N LEU A 2 -2.44 -11.86 3.86
CA LEU A 2 -2.40 -11.08 5.10
C LEU A 2 -1.28 -11.63 6.01
N VAL A 3 -0.42 -10.77 6.55
CA VAL A 3 0.62 -11.12 7.52
C VAL A 3 0.35 -10.42 8.84
N VAL A 4 0.09 -11.20 9.87
CA VAL A 4 -0.19 -10.71 11.22
C VAL A 4 1.04 -10.89 12.09
N GLY A 5 1.56 -9.81 12.66
CA GLY A 5 2.65 -9.82 13.62
C GLY A 5 2.15 -10.09 15.02
N LEU A 6 2.59 -11.18 15.65
CA LEU A 6 2.33 -11.48 17.04
C LEU A 6 3.52 -11.04 17.90
N THR A 7 3.28 -10.13 18.83
CA THR A 7 4.29 -9.65 19.78
C THR A 7 3.73 -9.51 21.20
N GLY A 8 4.55 -9.06 22.15
CA GLY A 8 4.21 -9.05 23.57
C GLY A 8 5.45 -9.09 24.47
N GLY A 9 5.29 -8.68 25.72
CA GLY A 9 6.34 -8.66 26.72
C GLY A 9 6.90 -10.04 27.06
N ILE A 10 8.03 -10.08 27.77
CA ILE A 10 8.50 -11.34 28.36
C ILE A 10 7.41 -11.93 29.27
N GLY A 11 7.22 -13.25 29.23
CA GLY A 11 6.21 -13.92 30.05
C GLY A 11 4.74 -13.68 29.65
N SER A 12 4.44 -12.85 28.64
CA SER A 12 3.04 -12.53 28.30
C SER A 12 2.24 -13.68 27.66
N GLY A 13 2.88 -14.78 27.27
CA GLY A 13 2.21 -15.96 26.71
C GLY A 13 2.12 -16.03 25.18
N LYS A 14 2.95 -15.28 24.46
CA LYS A 14 3.05 -15.30 22.98
C LYS A 14 3.08 -16.71 22.38
N SER A 15 3.95 -17.59 22.88
CA SER A 15 4.08 -18.96 22.34
C SER A 15 2.77 -19.75 22.49
N THR A 16 2.06 -19.58 23.61
CA THR A 16 0.75 -20.21 23.82
C THR A 16 -0.27 -19.71 22.80
N VAL A 17 -0.32 -18.39 22.55
CA VAL A 17 -1.21 -17.80 21.54
C VAL A 17 -0.85 -18.28 20.13
N ALA A 18 0.44 -18.33 19.79
CA ALA A 18 0.92 -18.83 18.52
C ALA A 18 0.50 -20.30 18.29
N GLU A 19 0.62 -21.15 19.31
CA GLU A 19 0.15 -22.54 19.25
C GLU A 19 -1.38 -22.64 19.05
N LEU A 20 -2.16 -21.74 19.66
CA LEU A 20 -3.62 -21.71 19.47
C LEU A 20 -4.02 -21.34 18.04
N PHE A 21 -3.29 -20.44 17.38
CA PHE A 21 -3.46 -20.17 15.94
C PHE A 21 -2.99 -21.34 15.08
N ALA A 22 -1.85 -21.96 15.42
CA ALA A 22 -1.33 -23.12 14.68
C ALA A 22 -2.31 -24.29 14.70
N LYS A 23 -2.96 -24.56 15.84
CA LYS A 23 -4.03 -25.58 15.98
C LYS A 23 -5.24 -25.33 15.06
N ARG A 24 -5.45 -24.09 14.64
CA ARG A 24 -6.50 -23.67 13.70
C ARG A 24 -6.03 -23.72 12.23
N GLY A 25 -4.87 -24.31 11.96
CA GLY A 25 -4.35 -24.51 10.61
C GLY A 25 -3.61 -23.29 10.04
N ILE A 26 -3.23 -22.32 10.87
CA ILE A 26 -2.48 -21.14 10.45
C ILE A 26 -0.98 -21.42 10.46
N ASN A 27 -0.29 -21.08 9.39
CA ASN A 27 1.17 -21.14 9.35
C ASN A 27 1.76 -20.04 10.23
N VAL A 28 2.59 -20.47 11.19
CA VAL A 28 3.31 -19.61 12.12
C VAL A 28 4.79 -19.62 11.75
N ILE A 29 5.35 -18.45 11.52
CA ILE A 29 6.79 -18.23 11.27
C ILE A 29 7.36 -17.47 12.47
N ASP A 30 8.27 -18.11 13.20
CA ASP A 30 8.83 -17.56 14.44
C ASP A 30 10.26 -17.07 14.22
N ALA A 31 10.50 -15.78 14.44
CA ALA A 31 11.80 -15.16 14.26
C ALA A 31 12.87 -15.77 15.17
N ASP A 32 12.52 -16.24 16.38
CA ASP A 32 13.46 -16.93 17.27
C ASP A 32 13.85 -18.29 16.70
N ILE A 33 12.97 -18.98 15.96
CA ILE A 33 13.31 -20.25 15.31
C ILE A 33 14.22 -19.97 14.11
N VAL A 34 13.84 -19.03 13.25
CA VAL A 34 14.62 -18.63 12.07
C VAL A 34 16.03 -18.16 12.45
N ALA A 35 16.15 -17.34 13.49
CA ALA A 35 17.44 -16.87 13.98
C ALA A 35 18.36 -18.01 14.42
N ARG A 36 17.80 -19.10 14.96
CA ARG A 36 18.58 -20.29 15.40
C ARG A 36 19.05 -21.10 14.21
N GLU A 37 18.19 -21.29 13.21
CA GLU A 37 18.52 -22.04 11.99
C GLU A 37 19.62 -21.34 11.18
N LEU A 38 19.60 -20.00 11.13
CA LEU A 38 20.59 -19.21 10.40
C LEU A 38 22.01 -19.27 10.98
N VAL A 39 22.18 -19.72 12.22
CA VAL A 39 23.48 -19.83 12.90
C VAL A 39 23.92 -21.26 13.14
N GLU A 40 23.27 -22.24 12.52
CA GLU A 40 23.73 -23.64 12.53
C GLU A 40 25.05 -23.81 11.73
N PRO A 41 25.86 -24.85 12.02
CA PRO A 41 27.11 -25.11 11.32
C PRO A 41 26.94 -25.16 9.80
N GLY A 42 27.80 -24.42 9.09
CA GLY A 42 27.78 -24.32 7.62
C GLY A 42 26.94 -23.18 7.06
N GLN A 43 26.19 -22.45 7.91
CA GLN A 43 25.46 -21.26 7.49
C GLN A 43 26.36 -20.02 7.43
N ALA A 44 26.11 -19.16 6.46
CA ALA A 44 26.90 -17.95 6.26
C ALA A 44 26.80 -16.95 7.43
N ALA A 45 25.70 -16.94 8.19
CA ALA A 45 25.59 -16.04 9.34
C ALA A 45 26.53 -16.46 10.48
N LEU A 46 26.74 -17.77 10.69
CA LEU A 46 27.69 -18.26 11.68
C LEU A 46 29.13 -17.86 11.32
N HIS A 47 29.49 -17.91 10.03
CA HIS A 47 30.79 -17.46 9.55
C HIS A 47 31.06 -15.98 9.85
N ASP A 48 30.12 -15.09 9.51
CA ASP A 48 30.25 -13.65 9.79
C ASP A 48 30.36 -13.35 11.30
N ILE A 49 29.64 -14.12 12.13
CA ILE A 49 29.71 -14.02 13.59
C ILE A 49 31.10 -14.44 14.09
N ILE A 50 31.67 -15.53 13.56
CA ILE A 50 33.03 -15.97 13.91
C ILE A 50 34.07 -14.92 13.50
N ASP A 51 33.93 -14.33 12.32
CA ASP A 51 34.86 -13.31 11.83
C ASP A 51 34.80 -12.02 12.67
N THR A 52 33.61 -11.68 13.19
CA THR A 52 33.40 -10.47 13.99
C THR A 52 33.78 -10.65 15.46
N PHE A 53 33.42 -11.79 16.06
CA PHE A 53 33.53 -12.02 17.51
C PHE A 53 34.60 -13.05 17.89
N GLY A 54 35.28 -13.65 16.91
CA GLY A 54 36.32 -14.64 17.10
C GLY A 54 35.79 -16.04 17.43
N ARG A 55 36.69 -17.03 17.43
CA ARG A 55 36.33 -18.45 17.66
C ARG A 55 35.83 -18.76 19.07
N GLN A 56 35.97 -17.84 20.03
CA GLN A 56 35.45 -18.01 21.39
C GLN A 56 33.91 -18.11 21.46
N VAL A 57 33.20 -17.69 20.41
CA VAL A 57 31.73 -17.84 20.32
C VAL A 57 31.29 -19.22 19.84
N LEU A 58 32.22 -20.17 19.68
CA LEU A 58 31.91 -21.56 19.33
C LEU A 58 32.08 -22.48 20.54
N ASN A 59 31.28 -23.55 20.57
CA ASN A 59 31.52 -24.68 21.46
C ASN A 59 32.50 -25.69 20.82
N ALA A 60 32.83 -26.77 21.54
CA ALA A 60 33.76 -27.80 21.08
C ALA A 60 33.29 -28.51 19.80
N GLU A 61 31.97 -28.51 19.54
CA GLU A 61 31.33 -29.11 18.37
C GLU A 61 31.19 -28.15 17.18
N GLY A 62 31.73 -26.93 17.27
CA GLY A 62 31.69 -25.93 16.19
C GLY A 62 30.33 -25.26 16.00
N ARG A 63 29.43 -25.36 16.98
CA ARG A 63 28.14 -24.64 17.03
C ARG A 63 28.28 -23.35 17.83
N LEU A 64 27.34 -22.43 17.62
CA LEU A 64 27.30 -21.16 18.35
C LEU A 64 27.10 -21.38 19.87
N ASN A 65 28.08 -20.97 20.66
CA ASN A 65 27.99 -20.86 22.11
C ASN A 65 27.24 -19.58 22.49
N ARG A 66 25.92 -19.72 22.70
CA ARG A 66 25.03 -18.58 22.98
C ARG A 66 25.31 -17.91 24.31
N SER A 67 25.77 -18.65 25.34
CA SER A 67 26.13 -18.03 26.62
C SER A 67 27.35 -17.14 26.47
N ALA A 68 28.39 -17.62 25.78
CA ALA A 68 29.58 -16.82 25.51
C ALA A 68 29.26 -15.58 24.65
N LEU A 69 28.45 -15.74 23.60
CA LEU A 69 28.03 -14.61 22.77
C LEU A 69 27.19 -13.60 23.58
N ARG A 70 26.29 -14.09 24.43
CA ARG A 70 25.45 -13.24 25.30
C ARG A 70 26.30 -12.41 26.27
N GLU A 71 27.33 -12.99 26.87
CA GLU A 71 28.26 -12.25 27.73
C GLU A 71 28.99 -11.12 27.00
N ILE A 72 29.36 -11.34 25.73
CA ILE A 72 30.03 -10.34 24.90
C ILE A 72 29.06 -9.19 24.55
N VAL A 73 27.84 -9.49 24.10
CA VAL A 73 26.89 -8.45 23.64
C VAL A 73 26.11 -7.78 24.75
N PHE A 74 25.96 -8.43 25.91
CA PHE A 74 25.24 -7.85 27.04
C PHE A 74 26.02 -6.72 27.72
N ASN A 75 27.35 -6.81 27.73
CA ASN A 75 28.22 -5.82 28.36
C ASN A 75 28.64 -4.66 27.43
N ASP A 76 28.33 -4.75 26.13
CA ASP A 76 28.75 -3.77 25.13
C ASP A 76 27.67 -3.56 24.06
N SER A 77 27.02 -2.40 24.11
CA SER A 77 25.96 -2.01 23.18
C SER A 77 26.45 -1.89 21.72
N SER A 78 27.73 -1.57 21.50
CA SER A 78 28.31 -1.53 20.16
C SER A 78 28.48 -2.93 19.56
N GLN A 79 28.79 -3.92 20.40
CA GLN A 79 28.90 -5.33 19.99
C GLN A 79 27.51 -5.92 19.72
N ARG A 80 26.52 -5.56 20.54
CA ARG A 80 25.12 -5.89 20.29
C ARG A 80 24.65 -5.37 18.92
N ALA A 81 24.89 -4.09 18.61
CA ALA A 81 24.51 -3.50 17.34
C ALA A 81 25.18 -4.18 16.13
N LYS A 82 26.45 -4.62 16.27
CA LYS A 82 27.12 -5.41 15.23
C LYS A 82 26.45 -6.77 15.01
N LEU A 83 26.15 -7.49 16.09
CA LEU A 83 25.46 -8.78 15.98
C LEU A 83 24.09 -8.62 15.30
N GLU A 84 23.33 -7.61 15.72
CA GLU A 84 22.03 -7.28 15.13
C GLU A 84 22.15 -6.92 13.64
N SER A 85 23.19 -6.16 13.24
CA SER A 85 23.44 -5.82 11.83
C SER A 85 23.73 -7.03 10.93
N ILE A 86 24.30 -8.10 11.49
CA ILE A 86 24.55 -9.36 10.77
C ILE A 86 23.25 -10.17 10.67
N LEU A 87 22.52 -10.29 11.77
CA LEU A 87 21.37 -11.19 11.89
C LEU A 87 20.08 -10.60 11.32
N HIS A 88 19.74 -9.34 11.61
CA HIS A 88 18.43 -8.77 11.27
C HIS A 88 18.10 -8.82 9.78
N PRO A 89 19.02 -8.43 8.85
CA PRO A 89 18.75 -8.55 7.42
C PRO A 89 18.56 -10.00 6.97
N ARG A 90 19.31 -10.95 7.54
CA ARG A 90 19.24 -12.37 7.19
C ARG A 90 17.96 -13.03 7.71
N ILE A 91 17.58 -12.70 8.95
CA ILE A 91 16.30 -13.14 9.55
C ILE A 91 15.14 -12.64 8.70
N ARG A 92 15.17 -11.35 8.31
CA ARG A 92 14.16 -10.75 7.43
C ARG A 92 14.04 -11.52 6.11
N THR A 93 15.14 -11.74 5.41
CA THR A 93 15.13 -12.50 4.14
C THR A 93 14.58 -13.90 4.33
N ALA A 94 15.04 -14.65 5.33
CA ALA A 94 14.59 -16.01 5.58
C ALA A 94 13.10 -16.10 5.96
N MET A 95 12.59 -15.15 6.73
CA MET A 95 11.15 -15.09 7.06
C MET A 95 10.30 -14.81 5.81
N LEU A 96 10.77 -13.94 4.90
CA LEU A 96 10.09 -13.69 3.62
C LEU A 96 10.11 -14.91 2.70
N GLU A 97 11.22 -15.65 2.63
CA GLU A 97 11.31 -16.91 1.88
C GLU A 97 10.36 -17.98 2.44
N GLN A 98 10.23 -18.06 3.77
CA GLN A 98 9.24 -18.95 4.40
C GLN A 98 7.80 -18.50 4.10
N LEU A 99 7.56 -17.19 4.03
CA LEU A 99 6.25 -16.61 3.69
C LEU A 99 5.76 -17.04 2.30
N GLU A 100 6.65 -17.15 1.32
CA GLU A 100 6.31 -17.62 -0.04
C GLU A 100 5.73 -19.04 -0.07
N ASN A 101 6.02 -19.85 0.95
CA ASN A 101 5.59 -21.24 1.05
C ASN A 101 4.35 -21.46 1.95
N VAL A 102 3.77 -20.38 2.48
CA VAL A 102 2.58 -20.44 3.33
C VAL A 102 1.35 -20.86 2.54
N LYS A 103 0.53 -21.73 3.14
CA LYS A 103 -0.69 -22.28 2.53
C LYS A 103 -1.97 -21.88 3.26
N SER A 104 -1.87 -21.39 4.49
CA SER A 104 -3.01 -20.84 5.22
C SER A 104 -3.46 -19.50 4.63
N GLU A 105 -4.73 -19.15 4.87
CA GLU A 105 -5.36 -17.92 4.38
C GLU A 105 -4.61 -16.64 4.80
N TYR A 106 -3.99 -16.66 5.97
CA TYR A 106 -3.07 -15.64 6.44
C TYR A 106 -1.88 -16.28 7.14
N CYS A 107 -0.81 -15.51 7.35
CA CYS A 107 0.39 -15.95 8.06
C CYS A 107 0.52 -15.22 9.39
N LEU A 108 1.03 -15.91 10.41
CA LEU A 108 1.36 -15.33 11.70
C LEU A 108 2.87 -15.25 11.88
N PHE A 109 3.42 -14.04 11.98
CA PHE A 109 4.82 -13.78 12.30
C PHE A 109 5.00 -13.59 13.80
N VAL A 110 5.66 -14.51 14.48
CA VAL A 110 5.99 -14.36 15.90
C VAL A 110 7.32 -13.66 16.01
N ILE A 111 7.30 -12.39 16.41
CA ILE A 111 8.51 -11.56 16.50
C ILE A 111 8.60 -11.01 17.93
N PRO A 112 9.55 -11.50 18.74
CA PRO A 112 9.88 -10.88 20.01
C PRO A 112 10.28 -9.43 19.79
N LEU A 113 9.75 -8.51 20.59
CA LEU A 113 10.13 -7.10 20.54
C LEU A 113 9.93 -6.48 19.16
N LEU A 114 8.85 -6.87 18.47
CA LEU A 114 8.52 -6.38 17.14
C LEU A 114 8.52 -4.85 17.08
N VAL A 115 7.92 -4.25 18.10
CA VAL A 115 7.79 -2.79 18.21
C VAL A 115 9.15 -2.11 18.37
N ASP A 116 10.10 -2.79 19.00
CA ASP A 116 11.44 -2.30 19.29
C ASP A 116 12.38 -2.45 18.07
N THR A 117 12.15 -3.49 17.27
CA THR A 117 13.09 -3.98 16.23
C THR A 117 12.75 -3.53 14.82
N GLY A 118 11.55 -3.01 14.58
CA GLY A 118 11.24 -2.26 13.36
C GLY A 118 10.84 -3.09 12.13
N TYR A 119 10.42 -4.35 12.29
CA TYR A 119 9.95 -5.23 11.20
C TYR A 119 8.54 -4.88 10.67
N TRP A 120 8.18 -3.60 10.69
CA TRP A 120 6.83 -3.13 10.39
C TRP A 120 6.43 -3.32 8.93
N ASP A 121 7.39 -3.27 8.02
CA ASP A 121 7.18 -3.31 6.57
C ASP A 121 6.65 -4.66 6.06
N MET A 122 6.87 -5.73 6.82
CA MET A 122 6.43 -7.09 6.48
C MET A 122 5.09 -7.46 7.12
N ILE A 123 4.51 -6.58 7.93
CA ILE A 123 3.38 -6.89 8.80
C ILE A 123 2.21 -5.98 8.45
N ASP A 124 1.08 -6.58 8.08
CA ASP A 124 -0.14 -5.83 7.78
C ASP A 124 -0.88 -5.41 9.04
N LYS A 125 -0.83 -6.25 10.08
CA LYS A 125 -1.54 -6.06 11.36
C LYS A 125 -0.73 -6.53 12.55
N ILE A 126 -0.69 -5.75 13.62
CA ILE A 126 0.04 -6.06 14.85
C ILE A 126 -0.94 -6.54 15.92
N THR A 127 -0.72 -7.74 16.42
CA THR A 127 -1.42 -8.33 17.55
C THR A 127 -0.49 -8.39 18.75
N VAL A 128 -0.88 -7.73 19.85
CA VAL A 128 -0.11 -7.72 21.10
C VAL A 128 -0.77 -8.66 22.10
N VAL A 129 -0.01 -9.61 22.62
CA VAL A 129 -0.39 -10.39 23.80
C VAL A 129 0.01 -9.60 25.04
N ASP A 130 -0.99 -9.03 25.70
CA ASP A 130 -0.86 -8.16 26.86
C ASP A 130 -1.08 -8.94 28.16
N LEU A 131 -0.29 -8.57 29.17
CA LEU A 131 -0.33 -9.10 30.53
C LEU A 131 0.29 -8.03 31.44
N GLU A 132 -0.28 -7.78 32.62
CA GLU A 132 0.26 -6.83 33.58
C GLU A 132 1.67 -7.23 34.03
N GLU A 133 2.53 -6.23 34.28
CA GLU A 133 3.94 -6.46 34.60
C GLU A 133 4.12 -7.33 35.85
N HIS A 134 3.28 -7.15 36.87
CA HIS A 134 3.29 -7.99 38.07
C HIS A 134 3.09 -9.47 37.71
N SER A 135 2.09 -9.76 36.89
CA SER A 135 1.77 -11.10 36.40
C SER A 135 2.87 -11.66 35.48
N GLN A 136 3.51 -10.82 34.66
CA GLN A 136 4.67 -11.19 33.85
C GLN A 136 5.85 -11.62 34.73
N ILE A 137 6.15 -10.85 35.78
CA ILE A 137 7.23 -11.12 36.73
C ILE A 137 7.02 -12.48 37.40
N GLU A 138 5.84 -12.72 37.98
CA GLU A 138 5.53 -13.99 38.66
C GLU A 138 5.70 -15.19 37.73
N ARG A 139 5.23 -15.05 36.48
CA ARG A 139 5.29 -16.13 35.50
C ARG A 139 6.71 -16.43 35.04
N VAL A 140 7.55 -15.42 34.88
CA VAL A 140 8.96 -15.62 34.50
C VAL A 140 9.75 -16.23 35.67
N ILE A 141 9.52 -15.79 36.90
CA ILE A 141 10.13 -16.40 38.10
C ILE A 141 9.75 -17.88 38.21
N ALA A 142 8.46 -18.20 38.06
CA ALA A 142 7.97 -19.57 38.14
C ALA A 142 8.54 -20.49 37.04
N ARG A 143 8.74 -19.94 35.83
CA ARG A 143 9.24 -20.70 34.68
C ARG A 143 10.76 -20.88 34.70
N ASP A 144 11.50 -19.81 34.96
CA ASP A 144 12.95 -19.75 34.72
C ASP A 144 13.78 -19.75 36.01
N GLY A 145 13.15 -19.63 37.19
CA GLY A 145 13.83 -19.65 38.49
C GLY A 145 14.76 -18.45 38.75
N VAL A 146 14.57 -17.34 38.03
CA VAL A 146 15.37 -16.12 38.12
C VAL A 146 14.88 -15.18 39.23
N SER A 147 15.73 -14.26 39.69
CA SER A 147 15.34 -13.29 40.71
C SER A 147 14.38 -12.23 40.15
N ARG A 148 13.53 -11.65 41.01
CA ARG A 148 12.61 -10.56 40.63
C ARG A 148 13.35 -9.37 40.00
N GLU A 149 14.53 -9.04 40.55
CA GLU A 149 15.38 -7.95 40.05
C GLU A 149 15.90 -8.22 38.64
N GLN A 150 16.26 -9.47 38.32
CA GLN A 150 16.67 -9.86 36.97
C GLN A 150 15.51 -9.73 35.97
N VAL A 151 14.28 -10.08 36.36
CA VAL A 151 13.11 -9.93 35.48
C VAL A 151 12.78 -8.46 35.25
N ALA A 152 12.85 -7.62 36.30
CA ALA A 152 12.65 -6.18 36.19
C ALA A 152 13.64 -5.54 35.21
N ASN A 153 14.93 -5.88 35.31
CA ASN A 153 15.94 -5.38 34.37
C ASN A 153 15.68 -5.80 32.91
N ILE A 154 15.05 -6.96 32.69
CA ILE A 154 14.67 -7.40 31.34
C ILE A 154 13.46 -6.60 30.84
N LEU A 155 12.49 -6.31 31.70
CA LEU A 155 11.33 -5.49 31.36
C LEU A 155 11.72 -4.04 31.05
N ASP A 156 12.60 -3.45 31.86
CA ASP A 156 13.11 -2.08 31.67
C ASP A 156 13.90 -1.92 30.37
N ALA A 157 14.46 -3.01 29.83
CA ALA A 157 15.17 -3.00 28.56
C ALA A 157 14.23 -3.12 27.34
N GLN A 158 12.95 -3.38 27.55
CA GLN A 158 11.90 -3.41 26.51
C GLN A 158 11.19 -2.06 26.48
N ILE A 159 10.48 -1.74 25.38
CA ILE A 159 9.56 -0.59 25.41
C ILE A 159 8.50 -0.77 26.51
N SER A 160 7.96 0.35 26.95
CA SER A 160 6.89 0.36 27.95
C SER A 160 5.67 -0.44 27.47
N ARG A 161 4.90 -0.97 28.42
CA ARG A 161 3.64 -1.65 28.11
C ARG A 161 2.70 -0.72 27.33
N GLU A 162 2.62 0.55 27.72
CA GLU A 162 1.78 1.57 27.11
C GLU A 162 2.14 1.78 25.63
N GLU A 163 3.43 1.94 25.31
CA GLU A 163 3.89 2.09 23.92
C GLU A 163 3.61 0.84 23.09
N ARG A 164 3.79 -0.35 23.69
CA ARG A 164 3.53 -1.63 23.03
C ARG A 164 2.05 -1.78 22.69
N VAL A 165 1.17 -1.49 23.64
CA VAL A 165 -0.28 -1.55 23.46
C VAL A 165 -0.75 -0.49 22.48
N ALA A 166 -0.17 0.72 22.51
CA ALA A 166 -0.50 1.80 21.57
C ALA A 166 -0.14 1.45 20.11
N ALA A 167 0.85 0.59 19.89
CA ALA A 167 1.23 0.11 18.56
C ALA A 167 0.39 -1.08 18.06
N ALA A 168 -0.56 -1.59 18.86
CA ALA A 168 -1.34 -2.77 18.51
C ALA A 168 -2.58 -2.41 17.66
N ASP A 169 -2.81 -3.15 16.57
CA ASP A 169 -4.13 -3.18 15.92
C ASP A 169 -5.12 -4.03 16.73
N TYR A 170 -4.62 -5.11 17.33
CA TYR A 170 -5.39 -6.08 18.11
C TYR A 170 -4.68 -6.42 19.42
N ILE A 171 -5.45 -6.62 20.48
CA ILE A 171 -4.93 -6.95 21.81
C ILE A 171 -5.54 -8.28 22.23
N ILE A 172 -4.70 -9.20 22.67
CA ILE A 172 -5.09 -10.42 23.38
C ILE A 172 -4.74 -10.21 24.85
N ASN A 173 -5.76 -10.15 25.70
CA ASN A 173 -5.58 -10.01 27.13
C ASN A 173 -5.37 -11.39 27.76
N ASN A 174 -4.23 -11.60 28.43
CA ASN A 174 -3.88 -12.86 29.09
C ASN A 174 -4.04 -12.81 30.62
N GLU A 175 -4.83 -11.89 31.14
CA GLU A 175 -5.14 -11.83 32.57
C GLU A 175 -6.07 -12.98 33.00
N GLN A 176 -5.92 -13.44 34.24
CA GLN A 176 -6.68 -14.60 34.75
C GLN A 176 -8.21 -14.38 34.79
N ASN A 177 -8.67 -13.12 34.68
CA ASN A 177 -10.08 -12.73 34.75
C ASN A 177 -10.70 -12.33 33.40
N SER A 178 -9.97 -12.45 32.28
CA SER A 178 -10.51 -12.13 30.95
C SER A 178 -11.25 -13.33 30.34
N ASP A 179 -11.92 -13.11 29.20
CA ASP A 179 -12.39 -14.19 28.34
C ASP A 179 -11.25 -15.20 28.11
N THR A 180 -11.59 -16.49 27.94
CA THR A 180 -10.56 -17.51 27.77
C THR A 180 -9.64 -17.16 26.59
N LEU A 181 -8.33 -17.38 26.75
CA LEU A 181 -7.36 -17.15 25.67
C LEU A 181 -7.82 -17.79 24.34
N ASP A 182 -8.40 -18.99 24.41
CA ASP A 182 -8.88 -19.70 23.23
C ASP A 182 -10.05 -18.97 22.53
N SER A 183 -11.01 -18.41 23.29
CA SER A 183 -12.11 -17.62 22.71
C SER A 183 -11.62 -16.30 22.08
N GLN A 184 -10.64 -15.63 22.68
CA GLN A 184 -10.06 -14.42 22.10
C GLN A 184 -9.31 -14.73 20.80
N VAL A 185 -8.53 -15.82 20.78
CA VAL A 185 -7.85 -16.29 19.57
C VAL A 185 -8.85 -16.71 18.50
N GLU A 186 -9.95 -17.38 18.86
CA GLU A 186 -11.01 -17.73 17.90
C GLU A 186 -11.64 -16.49 17.27
N HIS A 187 -11.97 -15.48 18.09
CA HIS A 187 -12.54 -14.24 17.58
C HIS A 187 -11.61 -13.55 16.59
N LEU A 188 -10.33 -13.38 16.95
CA LEU A 188 -9.34 -12.78 16.07
C LEU A 188 -9.07 -13.64 14.82
N HIS A 189 -9.10 -14.96 14.94
CA HIS A 189 -8.98 -15.86 13.79
C HIS A 189 -10.09 -15.59 12.75
N GLN A 190 -11.35 -15.48 13.18
CA GLN A 190 -12.46 -15.16 12.27
C GLN A 190 -12.32 -13.75 11.67
N GLU A 191 -11.90 -12.77 12.45
CA GLU A 191 -11.63 -11.40 11.96
C GLU A 191 -10.53 -11.39 10.89
N PHE A 192 -9.42 -12.09 11.11
CA PHE A 192 -8.33 -12.18 10.13
C PHE A 192 -8.75 -12.89 8.85
N LEU A 193 -9.55 -13.95 8.95
CA LEU A 193 -10.14 -14.60 7.76
C LEU A 193 -11.03 -13.64 6.96
N ASN A 194 -11.82 -12.82 7.64
CA ASN A 194 -12.66 -11.81 6.99
C ASN A 194 -11.82 -10.72 6.30
N LEU A 195 -10.77 -10.23 6.96
CA LEU A 195 -9.84 -9.26 6.37
C LEU A 195 -9.13 -9.80 5.13
N THR A 196 -8.68 -11.07 5.18
CA THR A 196 -8.09 -11.73 4.02
C THR A 196 -9.06 -11.74 2.84
N ARG A 197 -10.34 -12.09 3.07
CA ARG A 197 -11.38 -12.10 2.03
C ARG A 197 -11.66 -10.72 1.45
N GLN A 198 -11.60 -9.66 2.26
CA GLN A 198 -11.75 -8.27 1.81
C GLN A 198 -10.54 -7.79 0.99
N LYS A 199 -9.32 -8.20 1.38
CA LYS A 199 -8.05 -7.90 0.68
C LYS A 199 -7.99 -8.51 -0.73
N TYR A 200 -8.71 -9.62 -0.99
CA TYR A 200 -8.81 -10.23 -2.32
C TYR A 200 -9.86 -9.60 -3.25
N ASN A 201 -10.74 -8.72 -2.74
CA ASN A 201 -11.76 -8.00 -3.52
C ASN A 201 -11.40 -6.53 -3.81
N THR A 202 -10.16 -6.12 -3.52
CA THR A 202 -9.66 -4.76 -3.78
C THR A 202 -8.23 -4.88 -4.33
N PRO A 203 -7.85 -4.22 -5.45
CA PRO A 203 -6.47 -4.26 -5.92
C PRO A 203 -5.53 -3.68 -4.84
N ALA A 204 -4.50 -4.45 -4.50
CA ALA A 204 -3.65 -4.26 -3.34
C ALA A 204 -2.83 -2.95 -3.37
N PRO A 205 -2.60 -2.29 -2.21
CA PRO A 205 -1.49 -1.36 -2.04
C PRO A 205 -0.19 -2.14 -1.83
N GLN A 206 0.88 -1.71 -2.49
CA GLN A 206 2.23 -2.27 -2.38
C GLN A 206 3.12 -1.32 -1.58
N ASN A 207 3.80 -1.90 -0.58
CA ASN A 207 5.04 -1.48 0.07
C ASN A 207 5.06 -0.16 0.85
N ALA A 208 5.10 -0.28 2.18
CA ALA A 208 5.55 0.73 3.13
C ALA A 208 7.05 1.05 2.94
N ASN A 209 7.36 1.79 1.88
CA ASN A 209 8.40 2.81 1.94
C ASN A 209 7.75 4.08 2.49
N THR A 210 8.55 5.00 3.03
CA THR A 210 8.20 6.31 3.61
C THR A 210 7.45 7.31 2.70
N GLU A 211 6.61 6.83 1.79
CA GLU A 211 5.68 7.54 0.91
C GLU A 211 4.21 7.42 1.38
N GLU A 212 3.82 6.41 2.17
CA GLU A 212 2.42 6.22 2.61
C GLU A 212 1.91 7.31 3.57
N ASP A 213 2.82 8.03 4.24
CA ASP A 213 2.47 9.20 5.05
C ASP A 213 2.43 10.50 4.24
N ARG A 214 2.39 10.42 2.91
CA ARG A 214 2.30 11.57 2.01
C ARG A 214 1.05 11.50 1.13
N VAL A 215 0.46 12.66 0.90
CA VAL A 215 -0.57 12.88 -0.12
C VAL A 215 0.13 13.27 -1.41
N ILE A 216 -0.27 12.64 -2.52
CA ILE A 216 0.28 12.90 -3.84
C ILE A 216 -0.69 13.80 -4.60
N TYR A 217 -0.18 14.96 -5.04
CA TYR A 217 -0.92 15.89 -5.89
C TYR A 217 -0.35 15.84 -7.31
N GLU A 218 -1.17 15.40 -8.25
CA GLU A 218 -0.81 15.27 -9.66
C GLU A 218 -1.31 16.50 -10.46
N HIS A 219 -0.43 17.13 -11.23
CA HIS A 219 -0.78 18.26 -12.10
C HIS A 219 -0.35 18.00 -13.55
N PRO A 220 -1.31 17.86 -14.49
CA PRO A 220 -1.01 17.61 -15.89
C PRO A 220 -0.50 18.88 -16.58
N LEU A 221 0.64 18.77 -17.27
CA LEU A 221 1.22 19.86 -18.08
C LEU A 221 0.70 19.89 -19.52
N THR A 222 -0.01 18.84 -19.95
CA THR A 222 -0.61 18.74 -21.29
C THR A 222 -2.09 18.40 -21.21
N GLU A 223 -2.87 18.82 -22.21
CA GLU A 223 -4.31 18.52 -22.25
C GLU A 223 -4.59 17.02 -22.43
N ARG A 224 -3.67 16.30 -23.10
CA ARG A 224 -3.74 14.83 -23.22
C ARG A 224 -3.69 14.16 -21.86
N ILE A 225 -2.65 14.43 -21.06
CA ILE A 225 -2.52 13.85 -19.72
C ILE A 225 -3.65 14.32 -18.80
N ARG A 226 -4.10 15.57 -18.94
CA ARG A 226 -5.29 16.05 -18.22
C ARG A 226 -6.53 15.23 -18.53
N THR A 227 -6.75 14.91 -19.80
CA THR A 227 -7.87 14.07 -20.24
C THR A 227 -7.73 12.65 -19.70
N PHE A 228 -6.53 12.08 -19.73
CA PHE A 228 -6.24 10.73 -19.22
C PHE A 228 -6.51 10.62 -17.72
N LEU A 229 -6.00 11.55 -16.91
CA LEU A 229 -6.25 11.57 -15.46
C LEU A 229 -7.75 11.71 -15.13
N ARG A 230 -8.48 12.54 -15.90
CA ARG A 230 -9.94 12.68 -15.73
C ARG A 230 -10.67 11.37 -16.07
N LEU A 231 -10.26 10.68 -17.13
CA LEU A 231 -10.85 9.41 -17.54
C LEU A 231 -10.56 8.29 -16.55
N GLU A 232 -9.32 8.18 -16.07
CA GLU A 232 -8.92 7.23 -15.03
C GLU A 232 -9.79 7.43 -13.78
N ASN A 233 -9.94 8.67 -13.30
CA ASN A 233 -10.77 8.99 -12.15
C ASN A 233 -12.27 8.68 -12.39
N LEU A 234 -12.82 9.06 -13.54
CA LEU A 234 -14.22 8.77 -13.89
C LEU A 234 -14.49 7.28 -13.99
N PHE A 235 -13.55 6.52 -14.56
CA PHE A 235 -13.69 5.08 -14.67
C PHE A 235 -13.61 4.40 -13.30
N ASN A 236 -12.66 4.79 -12.44
CA ASN A 236 -12.57 4.26 -11.08
C ASN A 236 -13.86 4.51 -10.28
N ARG A 237 -14.44 5.72 -10.40
CA ARG A 237 -15.76 6.05 -9.82
C ARG A 237 -16.85 5.13 -10.38
N ALA A 238 -16.90 4.97 -11.70
CA ALA A 238 -17.94 4.16 -12.35
C ALA A 238 -17.82 2.68 -11.97
N ASP A 239 -16.61 2.13 -11.96
CA ASP A 239 -16.36 0.73 -11.57
C ASP A 239 -16.73 0.50 -10.09
N TYR A 240 -16.35 1.42 -9.20
CA TYR A 240 -16.73 1.36 -7.80
C TYR A 240 -18.26 1.30 -7.63
N HIS A 241 -18.99 2.24 -8.24
CA HIS A 241 -20.45 2.30 -8.12
C HIS A 241 -21.16 1.13 -8.81
N LEU A 242 -20.59 0.59 -9.90
CA LEU A 242 -21.11 -0.61 -10.56
C LEU A 242 -21.11 -1.82 -9.62
N GLN A 243 -20.11 -1.92 -8.73
CA GLN A 243 -19.98 -3.04 -7.81
C GLN A 243 -20.93 -2.95 -6.59
N GLN A 244 -21.46 -1.76 -6.29
CA GLN A 244 -22.33 -1.55 -5.15
C GLN A 244 -23.79 -1.97 -5.40
N ASN A 245 -24.50 -2.29 -4.31
CA ASN A 245 -25.90 -2.71 -4.36
C ASN A 245 -26.90 -1.61 -3.93
N SER A 246 -26.45 -0.38 -3.70
CA SER A 246 -27.33 0.74 -3.33
C SER A 246 -28.03 1.37 -4.54
N GLU A 247 -29.26 1.86 -4.34
CA GLU A 247 -29.95 2.71 -5.32
C GLU A 247 -29.18 4.02 -5.56
N TRP A 248 -28.59 4.58 -4.51
CA TRP A 248 -27.81 5.82 -4.60
C TRP A 248 -26.51 5.63 -5.39
N ASP A 249 -25.87 4.46 -5.27
CA ASP A 249 -24.71 4.13 -6.10
C ASP A 249 -25.11 3.92 -7.56
N ALA A 250 -26.24 3.26 -7.82
CA ALA A 250 -26.78 3.15 -9.18
C ALA A 250 -27.09 4.55 -9.78
N HIS A 251 -27.53 5.50 -8.95
CA HIS A 251 -27.68 6.89 -9.37
C HIS A 251 -26.34 7.54 -9.71
N ALA A 252 -25.37 7.46 -8.81
CA ALA A 252 -24.03 8.01 -9.00
C ALA A 252 -23.31 7.40 -10.21
N LEU A 253 -23.52 6.10 -10.48
CA LEU A 253 -23.03 5.40 -11.66
C LEU A 253 -23.52 6.08 -12.95
N VAL A 254 -24.83 6.30 -13.09
CA VAL A 254 -25.39 6.89 -14.31
C VAL A 254 -24.86 8.31 -14.55
N HIS A 255 -24.75 9.14 -13.51
CA HIS A 255 -24.12 10.47 -13.63
C HIS A 255 -22.67 10.35 -14.10
N THR A 256 -21.91 9.45 -13.49
CA THR A 256 -20.51 9.21 -13.85
C THR A 256 -20.37 8.71 -15.29
N LEU A 257 -21.28 7.86 -15.77
CA LEU A 257 -21.33 7.39 -17.16
C LEU A 257 -21.64 8.50 -18.16
N VAL A 258 -22.50 9.45 -17.78
CA VAL A 258 -22.78 10.64 -18.59
C VAL A 258 -21.53 11.55 -18.65
N GLU A 259 -20.86 11.78 -17.53
CA GLU A 259 -19.57 12.50 -17.48
C GLU A 259 -18.51 11.83 -18.37
N LEU A 260 -18.37 10.50 -18.27
CA LEU A 260 -17.43 9.69 -19.06
C LEU A 260 -17.73 9.81 -20.57
N THR A 261 -19.00 9.67 -20.95
CA THR A 261 -19.45 9.81 -22.34
C THR A 261 -19.21 11.21 -22.87
N ASN A 262 -19.47 12.25 -22.06
CA ASN A 262 -19.25 13.63 -22.45
C ASN A 262 -17.76 13.92 -22.67
N LEU A 263 -16.87 13.39 -21.81
CA LEU A 263 -15.43 13.58 -21.95
C LEU A 263 -14.89 12.82 -23.17
N ALA A 264 -15.30 11.57 -23.37
CA ALA A 264 -14.86 10.74 -24.50
C ALA A 264 -15.30 11.30 -25.87
N ASN A 265 -16.43 12.03 -25.93
CA ASN A 265 -16.96 12.59 -27.17
C ASN A 265 -16.40 13.97 -27.55
N ARG A 266 -15.63 14.65 -26.67
CA ARG A 266 -15.08 15.99 -26.95
C ARG A 266 -13.93 15.99 -27.97
N GLY A 267 -13.36 14.84 -28.28
CA GLY A 267 -12.28 14.69 -29.25
C GLY A 267 -12.08 13.23 -29.64
N ASP A 268 -11.08 12.98 -30.47
CA ASP A 268 -10.71 11.62 -30.83
C ASP A 268 -9.78 11.01 -29.76
N LEU A 269 -10.39 10.63 -28.64
CA LEU A 269 -9.70 10.05 -27.49
C LEU A 269 -8.88 8.82 -27.89
N LYS A 270 -9.45 7.97 -28.76
CA LYS A 270 -8.80 6.74 -29.20
C LYS A 270 -7.49 7.04 -29.94
N SER A 271 -7.51 7.98 -30.88
CA SER A 271 -6.29 8.40 -31.58
C SER A 271 -5.25 9.00 -30.63
N GLU A 272 -5.66 9.74 -29.60
CA GLU A 272 -4.73 10.28 -28.60
C GLU A 272 -4.09 9.20 -27.72
N ILE A 273 -4.83 8.14 -27.36
CA ILE A 273 -4.30 6.96 -26.66
C ILE A 273 -3.27 6.23 -27.52
N ILE A 274 -3.61 5.98 -28.79
CA ILE A 274 -2.73 5.29 -29.74
C ILE A 274 -1.42 6.06 -29.92
N LYS A 275 -1.49 7.37 -30.18
CA LYS A 275 -0.29 8.22 -30.32
C LYS A 275 0.60 8.20 -29.08
N GLU A 276 0.01 8.13 -27.89
CA GLU A 276 0.78 8.09 -26.64
C GLU A 276 1.47 6.73 -26.45
N LEU A 277 0.76 5.63 -26.70
CA LEU A 277 1.33 4.28 -26.68
C LEU A 277 2.52 4.16 -27.66
N GLU A 278 2.34 4.61 -28.90
CA GLU A 278 3.39 4.59 -29.93
C GLU A 278 4.58 5.47 -29.54
N ARG A 279 4.34 6.65 -28.94
CA ARG A 279 5.40 7.52 -28.43
C ARG A 279 6.20 6.83 -27.33
N GLN A 280 5.54 6.22 -26.34
CA GLN A 280 6.20 5.52 -25.25
C GLN A 280 6.98 4.29 -25.75
N GLN A 281 6.41 3.48 -26.64
CA GLN A 281 7.12 2.35 -27.25
C GLN A 281 8.40 2.80 -27.96
N SER A 282 8.32 3.90 -28.74
CA SER A 282 9.47 4.47 -29.44
C SER A 282 10.54 4.98 -28.45
N ALA A 283 10.14 5.59 -27.34
CA ALA A 283 11.03 6.04 -26.29
C ALA A 283 11.71 4.87 -25.55
N ILE A 284 10.95 3.83 -25.17
CA ILE A 284 11.48 2.61 -24.55
C ILE A 284 12.49 1.93 -25.47
N ALA A 285 12.16 1.79 -26.76
CA ALA A 285 13.02 1.13 -27.73
C ALA A 285 14.39 1.81 -27.88
N ARG A 286 14.45 3.15 -27.81
CA ARG A 286 15.70 3.92 -27.85
C ARG A 286 16.58 3.71 -26.61
N ASN A 287 15.96 3.46 -25.45
CA ASN A 287 16.65 3.33 -24.16
C ASN A 287 16.95 1.86 -23.77
N ARG A 288 16.76 0.89 -24.68
CA ARG A 288 17.02 -0.55 -24.44
C ARG A 288 18.48 -0.89 -24.13
N THR A 289 19.42 0.00 -24.45
CA THR A 289 20.87 -0.22 -24.28
C THR A 289 21.40 0.26 -22.93
N THR A 290 20.56 0.83 -22.06
CA THR A 290 21.00 1.36 -20.75
C THR A 290 21.30 0.22 -19.75
N PRO A 291 22.50 0.18 -19.13
CA PRO A 291 22.98 -0.98 -18.36
C PRO A 291 22.30 -1.24 -17.01
N HIS A 292 21.30 -0.45 -16.60
CA HIS A 292 20.66 -0.53 -15.26
C HIS A 292 19.14 -0.81 -15.29
N ILE A 293 18.57 -1.15 -16.45
CA ILE A 293 17.13 -1.40 -16.59
C ILE A 293 16.85 -2.91 -16.43
N GLU A 294 15.97 -3.29 -15.50
CA GLU A 294 15.43 -4.65 -15.42
C GLU A 294 14.68 -5.01 -16.72
N ARG A 295 15.35 -5.78 -17.57
CA ARG A 295 14.85 -6.10 -18.93
C ARG A 295 13.50 -6.82 -18.91
N SER A 296 13.25 -7.66 -17.91
CA SER A 296 12.01 -8.43 -17.77
C SER A 296 10.77 -7.56 -17.57
N GLN A 297 10.86 -6.50 -16.75
CA GLN A 297 9.73 -5.59 -16.51
C GLN A 297 9.40 -4.74 -17.75
N VAL A 298 10.44 -4.23 -18.41
CA VAL A 298 10.27 -3.43 -19.64
C VAL A 298 9.72 -4.27 -20.79
N GLU A 299 10.17 -5.52 -20.94
CA GLU A 299 9.60 -6.43 -21.94
C GLU A 299 8.12 -6.71 -21.68
N LYS A 300 7.72 -6.94 -20.43
CA LYS A 300 6.32 -7.12 -20.05
C LYS A 300 5.47 -5.90 -20.43
N ILE A 301 5.91 -4.70 -20.04
CA ILE A 301 5.21 -3.45 -20.37
C ILE A 301 5.04 -3.28 -21.88
N LEU A 302 6.07 -3.57 -22.67
CA LEU A 302 5.99 -3.50 -24.13
C LEU A 302 5.00 -4.50 -24.72
N ILE A 303 4.97 -5.74 -24.21
CA ILE A 303 3.99 -6.76 -24.64
C ILE A 303 2.57 -6.29 -24.33
N ASP A 304 2.33 -5.80 -23.11
CA ASP A 304 1.02 -5.30 -22.69
C ASP A 304 0.58 -4.10 -23.55
N GLN A 305 1.49 -3.16 -23.84
CA GLN A 305 1.23 -2.02 -24.73
C GLN A 305 0.90 -2.48 -26.16
N GLN A 306 1.60 -3.48 -26.70
CA GLN A 306 1.33 -4.01 -28.04
C GLN A 306 -0.04 -4.70 -28.13
N LEU A 307 -0.41 -5.47 -27.10
CA LEU A 307 -1.72 -6.11 -27.02
C LEU A 307 -2.85 -5.07 -26.98
N LEU A 308 -2.70 -4.05 -26.13
CA LEU A 308 -3.69 -2.97 -26.01
C LEU A 308 -3.79 -2.14 -27.29
N LEU A 309 -2.66 -1.81 -27.93
CA LEU A 309 -2.62 -1.12 -29.22
C LEU A 309 -3.38 -1.90 -30.30
N LYS A 310 -3.13 -3.22 -30.39
CA LYS A 310 -3.83 -4.11 -31.33
C LYS A 310 -5.34 -4.08 -31.07
N ASN A 311 -5.78 -4.28 -29.83
CA ASN A 311 -7.19 -4.29 -29.46
C ASN A 311 -7.89 -2.96 -29.76
N LEU A 312 -7.19 -1.84 -29.52
CA LEU A 312 -7.68 -0.52 -29.89
C LEU A 312 -7.82 -0.40 -31.41
N LEU A 313 -6.82 -0.75 -32.20
CA LEU A 313 -6.86 -0.62 -33.66
C LEU A 313 -7.96 -1.48 -34.30
N GLU A 314 -8.21 -2.69 -33.79
CA GLU A 314 -9.25 -3.60 -34.29
C GLU A 314 -10.68 -3.06 -34.08
N ASN A 315 -10.93 -2.39 -32.96
CA ASN A 315 -12.26 -1.83 -32.66
C ASN A 315 -12.48 -0.48 -33.34
N ARG A 316 -13.16 -0.45 -34.50
CA ARG A 316 -13.35 0.78 -35.30
C ARG A 316 -14.38 1.77 -34.74
N GLU A 317 -15.15 1.41 -33.72
CA GLU A 317 -16.19 2.29 -33.19
C GLU A 317 -15.61 3.40 -32.31
N GLN A 318 -16.25 4.57 -32.37
CA GLN A 318 -15.89 5.68 -31.47
C GLN A 318 -16.32 5.34 -30.03
N LEU A 319 -15.44 5.61 -29.07
CA LEU A 319 -15.73 5.39 -27.65
C LEU A 319 -17.02 6.10 -27.21
N GLY A 320 -17.93 5.35 -26.60
CA GLY A 320 -19.22 5.84 -26.13
C GLY A 320 -20.29 6.01 -27.22
N GLN A 321 -20.03 5.60 -28.47
CA GLN A 321 -21.03 5.66 -29.53
C GLN A 321 -22.19 4.68 -29.29
N HIS A 322 -21.90 3.47 -28.79
CA HIS A 322 -22.90 2.46 -28.41
C HIS A 322 -23.90 2.97 -27.36
N MET A 323 -23.44 3.80 -26.43
CA MET A 323 -24.30 4.42 -25.41
C MET A 323 -25.22 5.50 -25.98
N LYS A 324 -24.84 6.15 -27.10
CA LYS A 324 -25.74 7.09 -27.79
C LYS A 324 -26.88 6.37 -28.51
N THR A 325 -26.60 5.17 -29.00
CA THR A 325 -27.60 4.33 -29.70
C THR A 325 -28.50 3.57 -28.74
N ASP A 326 -28.12 3.46 -27.47
CA ASP A 326 -28.97 2.90 -26.41
C ASP A 326 -30.11 3.87 -26.07
N GLY A 327 -31.36 3.46 -26.34
CA GLY A 327 -32.53 4.31 -26.13
C GLY A 327 -32.78 4.68 -24.66
N PHE A 328 -32.45 3.77 -23.74
CA PHE A 328 -32.60 4.01 -22.30
C PHE A 328 -31.55 5.02 -21.83
N PHE A 329 -30.27 4.76 -22.09
CA PHE A 329 -29.18 5.65 -21.71
C PHE A 329 -29.28 7.03 -22.38
N SER A 330 -29.66 7.09 -23.66
CA SER A 330 -29.85 8.35 -24.37
C SER A 330 -30.91 9.25 -23.71
N THR A 331 -32.02 8.66 -23.25
CA THR A 331 -33.07 9.35 -22.50
C THR A 331 -32.55 9.86 -21.15
N LEU A 332 -31.81 9.03 -20.42
CA LEU A 332 -31.18 9.42 -19.15
C LEU A 332 -30.25 10.62 -19.36
N ARG A 333 -29.35 10.54 -20.35
CA ARG A 333 -28.39 11.58 -20.66
C ARG A 333 -29.06 12.92 -20.97
N GLN A 334 -30.15 12.91 -21.73
CA GLN A 334 -30.90 14.11 -22.05
C GLN A 334 -31.50 14.75 -20.79
N ARG A 335 -32.09 13.95 -19.89
CA ARG A 335 -32.75 14.47 -18.68
C ARG A 335 -31.77 14.86 -17.58
N LEU A 336 -30.65 14.16 -17.45
CA LEU A 336 -29.58 14.49 -16.50
C LEU A 336 -28.88 15.81 -16.80
N SER A 337 -29.02 16.34 -18.03
CA SER A 337 -28.55 17.68 -18.37
C SER A 337 -29.38 18.80 -17.71
N ILE A 338 -30.56 18.48 -17.20
CA ILE A 338 -31.45 19.40 -16.50
C ILE A 338 -31.22 19.26 -14.99
N PRO A 339 -30.99 20.34 -14.24
CA PRO A 339 -30.90 20.29 -12.78
C PRO A 339 -32.16 19.64 -12.18
N GLY A 340 -31.99 18.56 -11.42
CA GLY A 340 -33.10 17.80 -10.83
C GLY A 340 -33.92 16.96 -11.83
N GLY A 341 -33.49 16.83 -13.09
CA GLY A 341 -34.23 16.09 -14.12
C GLY A 341 -34.19 14.55 -13.98
N ALA A 342 -33.50 14.05 -12.95
CA ALA A 342 -33.38 12.62 -12.65
C ALA A 342 -34.41 12.13 -11.61
N CYS A 343 -35.56 12.80 -11.53
CA CYS A 343 -36.65 12.46 -10.62
C CYS A 343 -37.48 11.26 -11.12
N GLU A 344 -38.08 10.52 -10.18
CA GLU A 344 -38.89 9.34 -10.51
C GLU A 344 -40.08 9.65 -11.44
N PHE A 345 -40.69 10.83 -11.29
CA PHE A 345 -41.85 11.24 -12.08
C PHE A 345 -41.49 11.64 -13.52
N ASP A 346 -40.27 12.13 -13.75
CA ASP A 346 -39.79 12.50 -15.10
C ASP A 346 -39.22 11.30 -15.86
N LEU A 347 -38.75 10.29 -15.13
CA LEU A 347 -38.12 9.09 -15.68
C LEU A 347 -38.65 7.80 -15.00
N PRO A 348 -39.89 7.36 -15.32
CA PRO A 348 -40.46 6.16 -14.70
C PRO A 348 -39.65 4.88 -14.97
N ALA A 349 -39.10 4.74 -16.19
CA ALA A 349 -38.24 3.60 -16.55
C ALA A 349 -36.94 3.59 -15.75
N TYR A 350 -36.41 4.78 -15.40
CA TYR A 350 -35.23 4.90 -14.56
C TYR A 350 -35.51 4.54 -13.11
N ALA A 351 -36.62 5.02 -12.55
CA ALA A 351 -37.07 4.66 -11.22
C ALA A 351 -37.30 3.15 -11.10
N HIS A 352 -37.88 2.53 -12.14
CA HIS A 352 -38.02 1.08 -12.19
C HIS A 352 -36.66 0.37 -12.20
N TRP A 353 -35.72 0.82 -13.04
CA TRP A 353 -34.36 0.27 -13.08
C TRP A 353 -33.64 0.38 -11.73
N LEU A 354 -33.78 1.50 -11.03
CA LEU A 354 -33.20 1.70 -9.69
C LEU A 354 -33.72 0.67 -8.67
N ARG A 355 -34.98 0.23 -8.77
CA ARG A 355 -35.58 -0.75 -7.84
C ARG A 355 -35.28 -2.20 -8.18
N LEU A 356 -34.61 -2.47 -9.30
CA LEU A 356 -34.14 -3.81 -9.62
C LEU A 356 -33.07 -4.26 -8.61
N ASN A 357 -32.91 -5.57 -8.46
CA ASN A 357 -31.82 -6.09 -7.63
C ASN A 357 -30.45 -5.75 -8.26
N GLY A 358 -29.39 -5.80 -7.45
CA GLY A 358 -28.04 -5.40 -7.87
C GLY A 358 -27.55 -6.12 -9.13
N ASP A 359 -27.80 -7.42 -9.25
CA ASP A 359 -27.39 -8.22 -10.40
C ASP A 359 -28.09 -7.81 -11.70
N GLN A 360 -29.39 -7.53 -11.64
CA GLN A 360 -30.16 -7.04 -12.77
C GLN A 360 -29.70 -5.65 -13.20
N ARG A 361 -29.43 -4.74 -12.26
CA ARG A 361 -28.90 -3.41 -12.57
C ARG A 361 -27.54 -3.50 -13.25
N ARG A 362 -26.63 -4.30 -12.69
CA ARG A 362 -25.29 -4.54 -13.25
C ARG A 362 -25.36 -5.12 -14.66
N LYS A 363 -26.22 -6.11 -14.90
CA LYS A 363 -26.39 -6.72 -16.22
C LYS A 363 -26.79 -5.71 -17.30
N ILE A 364 -27.53 -4.66 -16.93
CA ILE A 364 -27.94 -3.58 -17.84
C ILE A 364 -26.82 -2.54 -18.00
N ALA A 365 -26.11 -2.19 -16.91
CA ALA A 365 -25.12 -1.12 -16.95
C ALA A 365 -23.72 -1.54 -17.40
N GLU A 366 -23.31 -2.79 -17.17
CA GLU A 366 -21.97 -3.30 -17.53
C GLU A 366 -21.66 -3.20 -19.04
N PRO A 367 -22.61 -3.46 -19.96
CA PRO A 367 -22.40 -3.25 -21.39
C PRO A 367 -22.05 -1.80 -21.75
N TRP A 368 -22.48 -0.81 -20.96
CA TRP A 368 -22.13 0.59 -21.20
C TRP A 368 -20.65 0.86 -20.91
N LEU A 369 -20.08 0.23 -19.87
CA LEU A 369 -18.68 0.38 -19.49
C LEU A 369 -17.72 -0.51 -20.28
N THR A 370 -18.17 -1.67 -20.74
CA THR A 370 -17.31 -2.68 -21.36
C THR A 370 -16.44 -2.12 -22.51
N PRO A 371 -16.97 -1.33 -23.46
CA PRO A 371 -16.13 -0.76 -24.54
C PRO A 371 -15.09 0.27 -24.06
N PHE A 372 -15.21 0.81 -22.85
CA PHE A 372 -14.21 1.69 -22.26
C PHE A 372 -13.06 0.93 -21.57
N LYS A 373 -13.26 -0.34 -21.18
CA LYS A 373 -12.25 -1.13 -20.44
C LYS A 373 -10.88 -1.11 -21.13
N THR A 374 -10.83 -1.48 -22.41
CA THR A 374 -9.57 -1.48 -23.18
C THR A 374 -8.92 -0.09 -23.28
N ALA A 375 -9.71 0.96 -23.44
CA ALA A 375 -9.19 2.32 -23.49
C ALA A 375 -8.62 2.77 -22.15
N ILE A 376 -9.25 2.36 -21.05
CA ILE A 376 -8.79 2.68 -19.70
C ILE A 376 -7.60 1.85 -19.28
N ASP A 377 -7.53 0.57 -19.65
CA ASP A 377 -6.34 -0.26 -19.44
C ASP A 377 -5.12 0.38 -20.12
N ALA A 378 -5.30 0.86 -21.36
CA ALA A 378 -4.28 1.59 -22.10
C ALA A 378 -3.89 2.93 -21.43
N ILE A 379 -4.87 3.72 -21.01
CA ILE A 379 -4.61 4.98 -20.28
C ILE A 379 -3.86 4.72 -18.98
N SER A 380 -4.30 3.74 -18.19
CA SER A 380 -3.71 3.41 -16.89
C SER A 380 -2.28 2.92 -17.06
N LEU A 381 -2.01 2.09 -18.06
CA LEU A 381 -0.65 1.67 -18.39
C LEU A 381 0.23 2.85 -18.80
N CYS A 382 -0.26 3.74 -19.68
CA CYS A 382 0.46 4.95 -20.08
C CYS A 382 0.77 5.86 -18.88
N LEU A 383 -0.21 6.10 -18.00
CA LEU A 383 -0.04 6.93 -16.82
C LEU A 383 0.94 6.30 -15.82
N ASN A 384 0.90 4.98 -15.64
CA ASN A 384 1.83 4.27 -14.75
C ASN A 384 3.27 4.39 -15.25
N VAL A 385 3.50 4.23 -16.56
CA VAL A 385 4.83 4.45 -17.18
C VAL A 385 5.31 5.89 -16.96
N ILE A 386 4.43 6.89 -17.13
CA ILE A 386 4.76 8.30 -16.85
C ILE A 386 5.07 8.51 -15.36
N ARG A 387 4.24 7.99 -14.45
CA ARG A 387 4.42 8.15 -12.99
C ARG A 387 5.74 7.57 -12.49
N GLN A 388 6.24 6.52 -13.13
CA GLN A 388 7.48 5.82 -12.77
C GLN A 388 8.71 6.33 -13.55
N SER A 389 8.55 7.30 -14.46
CA SER A 389 9.64 7.75 -15.33
C SER A 389 10.80 8.43 -14.59
N THR A 390 10.51 9.04 -13.44
CA THR A 390 11.47 9.90 -12.73
C THR A 390 11.26 9.79 -11.22
N PRO A 391 12.30 9.52 -10.42
CA PRO A 391 12.19 9.43 -8.97
C PRO A 391 11.90 10.80 -8.36
N ALA A 392 11.17 10.81 -7.25
CA ALA A 392 10.86 12.03 -6.53
C ALA A 392 12.10 12.60 -5.82
N GLN A 393 12.32 13.90 -5.94
CA GLN A 393 13.43 14.62 -5.33
C GLN A 393 12.96 15.48 -4.16
N ALA A 394 13.71 15.50 -3.07
CA ALA A 394 13.42 16.37 -1.92
C ALA A 394 13.63 17.84 -2.29
N LYS A 395 12.64 18.69 -1.99
CA LYS A 395 12.64 20.13 -2.23
C LYS A 395 12.11 20.87 -0.99
N ILE A 396 12.41 22.17 -0.90
CA ILE A 396 11.93 23.05 0.17
C ILE A 396 11.26 24.26 -0.47
N ALA A 397 10.01 24.52 -0.10
CA ALA A 397 9.29 25.73 -0.46
C ALA A 397 9.46 26.76 0.64
N GLY A 398 10.27 27.80 0.38
CA GLY A 398 10.52 28.88 1.33
C GLY A 398 9.26 29.72 1.52
N CYS A 399 8.84 29.93 2.77
CA CYS A 399 7.57 30.60 3.10
C CYS A 399 6.39 30.08 2.26
N GLY A 400 6.27 28.75 2.11
CA GLY A 400 5.17 28.12 1.37
C GLY A 400 5.16 28.36 -0.13
N PHE A 401 6.22 28.89 -0.74
CA PHE A 401 6.31 29.10 -2.19
C PHE A 401 7.53 28.41 -2.80
N PHE A 402 7.33 27.81 -3.96
CA PHE A 402 8.39 27.17 -4.75
C PHE A 402 8.19 27.45 -6.24
N GLU A 403 9.28 27.62 -6.98
CA GLU A 403 9.26 27.89 -8.41
C GLU A 403 10.48 27.27 -9.09
N GLU A 404 10.30 26.63 -10.26
CA GLU A 404 11.38 25.98 -11.01
C GLU A 404 11.13 26.03 -12.53
N SER A 405 12.22 26.13 -13.30
CA SER A 405 12.21 26.18 -14.78
C SER A 405 11.99 24.78 -15.38
N LEU A 406 11.17 24.68 -16.42
CA LEU A 406 10.95 23.45 -17.19
C LEU A 406 11.92 23.31 -18.38
N GLN A 407 12.84 24.27 -18.58
CA GLN A 407 13.73 24.27 -19.76
C GLN A 407 14.67 23.07 -19.83
N SER A 408 15.07 22.50 -18.68
CA SER A 408 15.88 21.28 -18.57
C SER A 408 15.06 19.98 -18.65
N HIS A 409 13.73 20.07 -18.71
CA HIS A 409 12.81 18.92 -18.68
C HIS A 409 11.70 19.07 -19.74
N GLN A 410 12.07 19.29 -21.00
CA GLN A 410 11.14 19.63 -22.08
C GLN A 410 10.07 18.56 -22.35
N ASP A 411 10.35 17.30 -22.03
CA ASP A 411 9.43 16.17 -22.21
C ASP A 411 8.51 15.91 -21.00
N THR A 412 8.54 16.77 -19.97
CA THR A 412 7.68 16.61 -18.79
C THR A 412 6.21 16.77 -19.17
N GLN A 413 5.40 15.81 -18.78
CA GLN A 413 3.95 15.82 -19.02
C GLN A 413 3.13 15.89 -17.74
N LEU A 414 3.72 15.53 -16.60
CA LEU A 414 3.04 15.41 -15.32
C LEU A 414 3.96 15.88 -14.19
N LEU A 415 3.45 16.74 -13.32
CA LEU A 415 4.09 17.06 -12.04
C LEU A 415 3.46 16.20 -10.95
N ARG A 416 4.27 15.58 -10.09
CA ARG A 416 3.81 14.87 -8.89
C ARG A 416 4.44 15.52 -7.66
N VAL A 417 3.61 16.08 -6.79
CA VAL A 417 4.02 16.76 -5.56
C VAL A 417 3.60 15.91 -4.36
N PHE A 418 4.58 15.45 -3.58
CA PHE A 418 4.38 14.57 -2.44
C PHE A 418 4.48 15.39 -1.16
N VAL A 419 3.38 15.49 -0.42
CA VAL A 419 3.24 16.36 0.75
C VAL A 419 2.94 15.50 1.98
N PRO A 420 3.69 15.59 3.08
CA PRO A 420 3.37 14.87 4.32
C PRO A 420 1.94 15.13 4.81
N LYS A 421 1.21 14.06 5.17
CA LYS A 421 -0.17 14.11 5.70
C LYS A 421 -0.26 14.88 7.02
N THR A 422 0.84 14.92 7.77
CA THR A 422 0.98 15.70 9.01
C THR A 422 0.89 17.22 8.79
N LEU A 423 1.05 17.70 7.56
CA LEU A 423 0.93 19.13 7.24
C LEU A 423 -0.51 19.50 6.91
N SER A 424 -1.04 20.51 7.59
CA SER A 424 -2.35 21.12 7.30
C SER A 424 -2.27 22.10 6.11
N CYS A 425 -1.67 21.68 4.99
CA CYS A 425 -1.56 22.49 3.78
C CYS A 425 -1.66 21.64 2.51
N TYR A 426 -2.06 22.26 1.40
CA TYR A 426 -2.10 21.62 0.08
C TYR A 426 -1.45 22.50 -0.99
N PRO A 427 -0.88 21.90 -2.05
CA PRO A 427 -0.22 22.65 -3.11
C PRO A 427 -1.22 23.15 -4.16
N ALA A 428 -1.27 24.47 -4.36
CA ALA A 428 -1.86 25.10 -5.52
C ALA A 428 -0.77 25.25 -6.60
N ILE A 429 -0.89 24.46 -7.67
CA ILE A 429 0.11 24.38 -8.73
C ILE A 429 -0.34 25.23 -9.93
N SER A 430 0.54 26.14 -10.36
CA SER A 430 0.36 26.92 -11.59
C SER A 430 1.52 26.65 -12.53
N ALA A 431 1.25 26.05 -13.68
CA ALA A 431 2.27 25.69 -14.66
C ALA A 431 2.03 26.39 -16.01
N GLY A 432 3.09 26.97 -16.56
CA GLY A 432 3.16 27.51 -17.91
C GLY A 432 4.17 26.76 -18.77
N ARG A 433 4.39 27.24 -20.01
CA ARG A 433 5.22 26.55 -21.01
C ARG A 433 6.69 26.36 -20.59
N HIS A 434 7.23 27.26 -19.77
CA HIS A 434 8.66 27.29 -19.44
C HIS A 434 8.95 27.16 -17.95
N ARG A 435 7.93 27.21 -17.10
CA ARG A 435 8.09 27.30 -15.65
C ARG A 435 6.82 26.88 -14.95
N PHE A 436 6.94 26.37 -13.74
CA PHE A 436 5.81 26.18 -12.84
C PHE A 436 6.12 26.77 -11.46
N SER A 437 5.05 27.08 -10.73
CA SER A 437 5.09 27.51 -9.35
C SER A 437 4.14 26.64 -8.51
N ILE A 438 4.54 26.41 -7.27
CA ILE A 438 3.78 25.68 -6.26
C ILE A 438 3.60 26.61 -5.07
N ARG A 439 2.36 26.93 -4.76
CA ARG A 439 1.98 27.70 -3.58
C ARG A 439 1.28 26.78 -2.58
N PHE A 440 1.87 26.57 -1.42
CA PHE A 440 1.26 25.81 -0.34
C PHE A 440 0.26 26.70 0.40
N LEU A 441 -1.01 26.34 0.31
CA LEU A 441 -2.12 27.02 0.97
C LEU A 441 -2.44 26.29 2.27
N GLN A 442 -2.65 27.02 3.37
CA GLN A 442 -3.07 26.39 4.62
C GLN A 442 -4.54 25.95 4.50
N ALA A 443 -4.84 24.80 5.08
CA ALA A 443 -6.19 24.30 5.24
C ALA A 443 -6.46 24.18 6.73
N THR A 444 -7.43 24.93 7.22
CA THR A 444 -7.97 24.78 8.58
C THR A 444 -9.25 23.94 8.52
N ALA A 445 -9.73 23.48 9.67
CA ALA A 445 -10.97 22.70 9.76
C ALA A 445 -12.20 23.44 9.19
N THR A 446 -12.16 24.78 9.15
CA THR A 446 -13.29 25.63 8.74
C THR A 446 -13.03 26.46 7.49
N ASP A 447 -11.77 26.60 7.08
CA ASP A 447 -11.38 27.37 5.90
C ASP A 447 -10.28 26.63 5.13
N LEU A 448 -10.64 26.17 3.93
CA LEU A 448 -9.74 25.49 3.01
C LEU A 448 -8.91 26.48 2.18
N HIS A 449 -9.07 27.81 2.32
CA HIS A 449 -8.40 28.83 1.50
C HIS A 449 -7.64 29.86 2.36
N SER A 450 -7.17 29.45 3.54
CA SER A 450 -6.45 30.34 4.45
C SER A 450 -5.03 30.63 3.95
N GLY A 451 -4.90 31.57 3.01
CA GLY A 451 -3.62 32.21 2.64
C GLY A 451 -2.48 31.27 2.18
N GLN A 452 -1.31 31.86 1.87
CA GLN A 452 -0.09 31.07 1.70
C GLN A 452 0.45 30.69 3.07
N SER A 453 1.06 29.52 3.20
CA SER A 453 1.77 29.17 4.42
C SER A 453 2.99 30.07 4.62
N ASP A 454 3.14 30.67 5.81
CA ASP A 454 4.33 31.46 6.17
C ASP A 454 5.53 30.59 6.61
N ARG A 455 5.36 29.27 6.65
CA ARG A 455 6.40 28.30 7.06
C ARG A 455 7.08 27.67 5.86
N ASP A 456 8.34 27.29 6.05
CA ASP A 456 9.06 26.48 5.09
C ASP A 456 8.46 25.08 5.03
N ILE A 457 8.10 24.64 3.82
CA ILE A 457 7.49 23.33 3.59
C ILE A 457 8.50 22.41 2.93
N ARG A 458 8.80 21.29 3.60
CA ARG A 458 9.60 20.20 3.03
C ARG A 458 8.67 19.24 2.30
N PHE A 459 8.94 19.00 1.02
CA PHE A 459 8.11 18.15 0.16
C PHE A 459 9.00 17.38 -0.83
N GLN A 460 8.42 16.45 -1.58
CA GLN A 460 9.11 15.88 -2.74
C GLN A 460 8.41 16.23 -4.05
N LEU A 461 9.19 16.29 -5.11
CA LEU A 461 8.75 16.65 -6.44
C LEU A 461 9.30 15.65 -7.46
N ALA A 462 8.42 15.11 -8.30
CA ALA A 462 8.81 14.39 -9.51
C ALA A 462 8.30 15.15 -10.74
N LEU A 463 9.22 15.40 -11.69
CA LEU A 463 8.93 15.94 -13.01
C LEU A 463 8.83 14.76 -13.98
N CYS A 464 7.63 14.22 -14.13
CA CYS A 464 7.38 12.99 -14.87
C CYS A 464 7.18 13.26 -16.36
N GLY A 465 7.93 12.56 -17.19
CA GLY A 465 7.94 12.63 -18.65
C GLY A 465 8.67 11.42 -19.20
N PHE A 466 8.17 10.88 -20.31
CA PHE A 466 8.69 9.67 -20.93
C PHE A 466 9.18 9.91 -22.35
#